data_AF-A0A0F9EF73-F1
#
_entry.id   AF-A0A0F9EF73-F1
#
_cell.length_a   1.000
_cell.length_b   1.000
_cell.length_c   1.000
_cell.angle_alpha   90.00
_cell.angle_beta   90.00
_cell.angle_gamma   90.00
#
_symmetry.space_group_name_H-M   'P 1'
#
loop_
_entity.id
_entity.type
_entity.pdbx_description
1 polymer ?
#
loop_
_entity_poly.entity_id
_entity_poly.type
_entity_poly.pdbx_seq_one_letter_code
_entity_poly.pdbx_strand_id
1 'polypeptide(L)'
;MDFNPSPRIDELIERVSEFADEHLYPVEMEAMRALDKEVGPGVAYPKILIELRERAKAEGLWNLFMPDEEYGAGLTNWEYGMVCEVMGRSLVCPVVFNCSAPDTGNMEILAEHGTDEQKRRWLDPLLNDHVRSCFSMTEPDTAGSDPTNLHSLAELAGDEWVINGHKWFTSGAVGANLAITMVVTEPDAAPHKRASMILVPTDAPGFNLVRNVSVMGHAGGPGHGEILYEDCRVPASNLLGERGAGFKIAQDRLGPGRIHHCMRAIGAAERAHEMMCKRAIERDLFGGPLAEKQFIQDFIAKSRMEIDQARLLVLNAAWKMDTVGKRAARQEISMIKVVAANVCMDVLDWLRMLKLGFKPQPMHRSEAIQLLIADPPCTPWSPAGNRKGLDDERDMLLETVDVIEPLQPLHWLIGNVPGLDDRINWLKVVQPVIGGMAKRGGYCVDYARLDAADYGVPQHRRRPFWFGHPIGSPCIRWPEPTHGDWSTMRLDSRKPWVACGEALRERLGDDSSMWGRHVRLRKPGSPKAGTKHRASSPSRPPSMLDEPSHVISAGAPGNGAAVLQTHPRHMPSRVDRPANTVTAMKGGGAKQCVDL
;
A
#
# COMPACT_ATOMS: atom_id res chain seq x y z
N MET A 1 25.55 8.36 13.06
CA MET A 1 24.39 7.72 13.70
C MET A 1 24.85 6.34 14.07
N ASP A 2 24.70 5.97 15.33
CA ASP A 2 24.90 4.59 15.76
C ASP A 2 23.57 3.87 15.59
N PHE A 3 23.54 2.83 14.75
CA PHE A 3 22.35 2.02 14.51
C PHE A 3 22.34 0.75 15.36
N ASN A 4 23.38 0.54 16.17
CA ASN A 4 23.44 -0.63 17.02
C ASN A 4 22.36 -0.53 18.11
N PRO A 5 21.65 -1.64 18.39
CA PRO A 5 20.81 -1.74 19.58
C PRO A 5 21.62 -1.45 20.85
N SER A 6 20.92 -1.03 21.90
CA SER A 6 21.52 -0.97 23.23
C SER A 6 21.74 -2.39 23.77
N PRO A 7 22.63 -2.59 24.77
CA PRO A 7 22.85 -3.92 25.35
C PRO A 7 21.57 -4.60 25.86
N ARG A 8 20.61 -3.81 26.39
CA ARG A 8 19.30 -4.30 26.82
C ARG A 8 18.50 -4.88 25.65
N ILE A 9 18.55 -4.23 24.49
CA ILE A 9 17.80 -4.64 23.31
C ILE A 9 18.50 -5.78 22.59
N ASP A 10 19.83 -5.80 22.55
CA ASP A 10 20.60 -6.96 22.10
C ASP A 10 20.23 -8.21 22.88
N GLU A 11 20.26 -8.14 24.22
CA GLU A 11 19.87 -9.25 25.09
C GLU A 11 18.43 -9.69 24.82
N LEU A 12 17.50 -8.74 24.65
CA LEU A 12 16.10 -9.09 24.36
C LEU A 12 15.92 -9.73 22.98
N ILE A 13 16.64 -9.27 21.96
CA ILE A 13 16.67 -9.87 20.62
C ILE A 13 17.22 -11.30 20.69
N GLU A 14 18.30 -11.51 21.43
CA GLU A 14 18.91 -12.83 21.62
C GLU A 14 17.91 -13.77 22.29
N ARG A 15 17.33 -13.37 23.42
CA ARG A 15 16.35 -14.19 24.16
C ARG A 15 15.10 -14.53 23.33
N VAL A 16 14.57 -13.57 22.56
CA VAL A 16 13.45 -13.83 21.65
C VAL A 16 13.84 -14.80 20.53
N SER A 17 15.07 -14.69 20.02
CA SER A 17 15.58 -15.57 18.98
C SER A 17 15.81 -16.99 19.50
N GLU A 18 16.44 -17.14 20.67
CA GLU A 18 16.66 -18.42 21.35
C GLU A 18 15.33 -19.11 21.67
N PHE A 19 14.37 -18.38 22.24
CA PHE A 19 13.03 -18.93 22.49
C PHE A 19 12.39 -19.43 21.18
N ALA A 20 12.52 -18.66 20.10
CA ALA A 20 11.97 -19.05 18.81
C ALA A 20 12.65 -20.31 18.26
N ASP A 21 13.97 -20.40 18.33
CA ASP A 21 14.76 -21.55 17.87
C ASP A 21 14.49 -22.82 18.68
N GLU A 22 14.41 -22.71 20.00
CA GLU A 22 14.28 -23.86 20.89
C GLU A 22 12.84 -24.35 21.05
N HIS A 23 11.86 -23.45 21.03
CA HIS A 23 10.49 -23.79 21.42
C HIS A 23 9.48 -23.59 20.29
N LEU A 24 9.65 -22.57 19.45
CA LEU A 24 8.64 -22.19 18.46
C LEU A 24 8.85 -22.86 17.10
N TYR A 25 10.00 -22.67 16.46
CA TYR A 25 10.26 -23.19 15.10
C TYR A 25 10.11 -24.71 14.98
N PRO A 26 10.47 -25.55 16.00
CA PRO A 26 10.24 -26.98 15.93
C PRO A 26 8.77 -27.38 15.75
N VAL A 27 7.84 -26.58 16.28
CA VAL A 27 6.39 -26.86 16.27
C VAL A 27 5.57 -25.85 15.46
N GLU A 28 6.22 -24.89 14.79
CA GLU A 28 5.57 -23.75 14.14
C GLU A 28 4.44 -24.18 13.20
N MET A 29 4.71 -25.14 12.31
CA MET A 29 3.72 -25.61 11.33
C MET A 29 2.55 -26.36 11.99
N GLU A 30 2.77 -27.01 13.13
CA GLU A 30 1.72 -27.64 13.92
C GLU A 30 0.88 -26.58 14.62
N ALA A 31 1.52 -25.60 15.27
CA ALA A 31 0.88 -24.47 15.93
C ALA A 31 0.00 -23.66 14.96
N MET A 32 0.50 -23.37 13.75
CA MET A 32 -0.28 -22.69 12.71
C MET A 32 -1.53 -23.50 12.29
N ARG A 33 -1.39 -24.81 12.10
CA ARG A 33 -2.55 -25.67 11.75
C ARG A 33 -3.54 -25.81 12.90
N ALA A 34 -3.05 -25.84 14.14
CA ALA A 34 -3.88 -25.89 15.33
C ALA A 34 -4.67 -24.59 15.48
N LEU A 35 -4.03 -23.44 15.27
CA LEU A 35 -4.70 -22.14 15.24
C LEU A 35 -5.87 -22.14 14.24
N ASP A 36 -5.63 -22.62 13.02
CA ASP A 36 -6.64 -22.68 11.96
C ASP A 36 -7.84 -23.57 12.28
N LYS A 37 -7.59 -24.70 12.97
CA LYS A 37 -8.56 -25.80 13.13
C LYS A 37 -9.28 -25.81 14.47
N GLU A 38 -8.57 -25.44 15.54
CA GLU A 38 -9.04 -25.62 16.91
C GLU A 38 -9.63 -24.32 17.49
N VAL A 39 -9.20 -23.15 16.99
CA VAL A 39 -9.79 -21.88 17.42
C VAL A 39 -11.23 -21.80 16.94
N GLY A 40 -12.13 -21.55 17.89
CA GLY A 40 -13.58 -21.61 17.69
C GLY A 40 -14.32 -20.83 18.76
N PRO A 41 -15.66 -20.80 18.71
CA PRO A 41 -16.46 -20.23 19.80
C PRO A 41 -16.09 -20.87 21.14
N GLY A 42 -15.68 -20.05 22.12
CA GLY A 42 -15.23 -20.50 23.45
C GLY A 42 -13.80 -21.05 23.51
N VAL A 43 -13.08 -21.14 22.39
CA VAL A 43 -11.69 -21.61 22.33
C VAL A 43 -10.82 -20.52 21.72
N ALA A 44 -10.15 -19.75 22.58
CA ALA A 44 -9.33 -18.61 22.19
C ALA A 44 -8.01 -19.00 21.51
N TYR A 45 -7.36 -20.06 22.02
CA TYR A 45 -6.09 -20.59 21.54
C TYR A 45 -6.08 -22.13 21.60
N PRO A 46 -5.39 -22.80 20.66
CA PRO A 46 -5.11 -24.23 20.75
C PRO A 46 -4.14 -24.53 21.90
N LYS A 47 -4.16 -25.76 22.41
CA LYS A 47 -3.34 -26.20 23.54
C LYS A 47 -1.84 -25.92 23.34
N ILE A 48 -1.34 -26.18 22.13
CA ILE A 48 0.07 -25.95 21.78
C ILE A 48 0.49 -24.48 21.93
N LEU A 49 -0.39 -23.54 21.62
CA LEU A 49 -0.10 -22.11 21.80
C LEU A 49 -0.25 -21.68 23.26
N ILE A 50 -1.17 -22.28 24.02
CA ILE A 50 -1.27 -22.04 25.48
C ILE A 50 0.06 -22.43 26.16
N GLU A 51 0.58 -23.62 25.88
CA GLU A 51 1.86 -24.08 26.47
C GLU A 51 3.05 -23.17 26.09
N LEU A 52 3.11 -22.68 24.85
CA LEU A 52 4.15 -21.73 24.42
C LEU A 52 3.99 -20.35 25.08
N ARG A 53 2.76 -19.85 25.20
CA ARG A 53 2.45 -18.56 25.85
C ARG A 53 2.79 -18.59 27.34
N GLU A 54 2.49 -19.68 28.04
CA GLU A 54 2.85 -19.88 29.45
C GLU A 54 4.37 -19.83 29.66
N ARG A 55 5.15 -20.46 28.77
CA ARG A 55 6.63 -20.41 28.81
C ARG A 55 7.15 -19.00 28.56
N ALA A 56 6.66 -18.34 27.50
CA ALA A 56 7.03 -16.96 27.18
C ALA A 56 6.76 -16.02 28.36
N LYS A 57 5.60 -16.18 29.02
CA LYS A 57 5.25 -15.42 30.23
C LYS A 57 6.18 -15.72 31.40
N ALA A 58 6.54 -16.99 31.62
CA ALA A 58 7.48 -17.40 32.68
C ALA A 58 8.90 -16.84 32.47
N GLU A 59 9.31 -16.64 31.21
CA GLU A 59 10.57 -15.99 30.87
C GLU A 59 10.48 -14.46 30.84
N GLY A 60 9.29 -13.87 31.01
CA GLY A 60 9.11 -12.42 30.95
C GLY A 60 9.17 -11.85 29.53
N LEU A 61 9.01 -12.69 28.50
CA LEU A 61 8.87 -12.28 27.10
C LEU A 61 7.38 -12.01 26.79
N TRP A 62 6.78 -11.03 27.45
CA TRP A 62 5.33 -10.83 27.43
C TRP A 62 4.93 -9.35 27.35
N ASN A 63 3.89 -9.02 26.56
CA ASN A 63 3.42 -7.65 26.36
C ASN A 63 4.53 -6.67 25.91
N LEU A 64 5.47 -7.14 25.09
CA LEU A 64 6.66 -6.38 24.68
C LEU A 64 6.33 -5.10 23.90
N PHE A 65 5.14 -5.02 23.31
CA PHE A 65 4.66 -3.88 22.54
C PHE A 65 4.21 -2.69 23.39
N MET A 66 3.97 -2.88 24.69
CA MET A 66 3.36 -1.85 25.53
C MET A 66 4.45 -0.93 26.10
N PRO A 67 4.42 0.38 25.80
CA PRO A 67 5.45 1.33 26.22
C PRO A 67 5.30 1.77 27.69
N ASP A 68 4.16 1.48 28.32
CA ASP A 68 3.94 1.73 29.75
C ASP A 68 4.43 0.52 30.56
N GLU A 69 5.36 0.75 31.48
CA GLU A 69 5.92 -0.28 32.37
C GLU A 69 4.87 -0.86 33.33
N GLU A 70 3.75 -0.15 33.58
CA GLU A 70 2.62 -0.71 34.34
C GLU A 70 1.96 -1.89 33.61
N TYR A 71 1.95 -1.84 32.28
CA TYR A 71 1.20 -2.77 31.43
C TYR A 71 2.10 -3.70 30.60
N GLY A 72 3.39 -3.39 30.42
CA GLY A 72 4.32 -4.26 29.70
C GLY A 72 5.78 -3.85 29.82
N ALA A 73 6.55 -4.02 28.75
CA ALA A 73 8.01 -3.99 28.81
C ALA A 73 8.65 -2.58 28.84
N GLY A 74 7.86 -1.52 28.64
CA GLY A 74 8.38 -0.15 28.68
C GLY A 74 9.31 0.18 27.51
N LEU A 75 9.16 -0.49 26.37
CA LEU A 75 10.00 -0.27 25.20
C LEU A 75 9.53 0.96 24.43
N THR A 76 10.46 1.77 23.95
CA THR A 76 10.17 2.78 22.92
C THR A 76 9.75 2.10 21.61
N ASN A 77 9.09 2.82 20.70
CA ASN A 77 8.70 2.26 19.41
C ASN A 77 9.93 1.81 18.60
N TRP A 78 11.05 2.55 18.72
CA TRP A 78 12.30 2.23 18.07
C TRP A 78 12.89 0.91 18.58
N GLU A 79 12.96 0.73 19.90
CA GLU A 79 13.42 -0.50 20.54
C GLU A 79 12.50 -1.68 20.23
N TYR A 80 11.19 -1.50 20.38
CA TYR A 80 10.20 -2.52 20.03
C TYR A 80 10.29 -2.89 18.55
N GLY A 81 10.59 -1.95 17.66
CA GLY A 81 10.75 -2.21 16.23
C GLY A 81 11.79 -3.27 15.90
N MET A 82 12.92 -3.27 16.61
CA MET A 82 13.99 -4.24 16.42
C MET A 82 13.56 -5.64 16.88
N VAL A 83 12.93 -5.72 18.05
CA VAL A 83 12.43 -7.00 18.61
C VAL A 83 11.26 -7.54 17.77
N CYS A 84 10.38 -6.66 17.32
CA CYS A 84 9.19 -6.98 16.54
C CYS A 84 9.54 -7.46 15.12
N GLU A 85 10.66 -7.01 14.55
CA GLU A 85 11.22 -7.59 13.34
C GLU A 85 11.59 -9.07 13.53
N VAL A 86 12.27 -9.42 14.62
CA VAL A 86 12.61 -10.83 14.94
C VAL A 86 11.33 -11.65 15.09
N MET A 87 10.34 -11.15 15.84
CA MET A 87 9.05 -11.81 15.98
C MET A 87 8.33 -11.99 14.63
N GLY A 88 8.48 -11.03 13.72
CA GLY A 88 7.88 -11.03 12.38
C GLY A 88 8.34 -12.17 11.47
N ARG A 89 9.42 -12.87 11.81
CA ARG A 89 9.91 -14.04 11.08
C ARG A 89 8.91 -15.21 11.14
N SER A 90 8.00 -15.23 12.11
CA SER A 90 6.97 -16.25 12.24
C SER A 90 5.59 -15.65 12.49
N LEU A 91 4.56 -16.30 11.94
CA LEU A 91 3.18 -15.84 12.09
C LEU A 91 2.61 -16.10 13.48
N VAL A 92 3.11 -17.15 14.16
CA VAL A 92 2.67 -17.52 15.51
C VAL A 92 3.49 -16.85 16.59
N CYS A 93 4.68 -16.31 16.27
CA CYS A 93 5.58 -15.71 17.25
C CYS A 93 4.99 -14.47 17.95
N PRO A 94 4.39 -13.49 17.24
CA PRO A 94 3.68 -12.39 17.91
C PRO A 94 2.52 -12.88 18.77
N VAL A 95 1.87 -13.99 18.40
CA VAL A 95 0.84 -14.60 19.24
C VAL A 95 1.49 -15.12 20.52
N VAL A 96 2.59 -15.88 20.46
CA VAL A 96 3.24 -16.44 21.66
C VAL A 96 3.64 -15.38 22.69
N PHE A 97 4.07 -14.18 22.25
CA PHE A 97 4.51 -13.11 23.14
C PHE A 97 3.43 -12.08 23.52
N ASN A 98 2.16 -12.35 23.20
CA ASN A 98 1.01 -11.43 23.36
C ASN A 98 1.17 -10.08 22.63
N CYS A 99 1.84 -10.12 21.49
CA CYS A 99 2.17 -8.98 20.63
C CYS A 99 1.42 -9.03 19.28
N SER A 100 0.34 -9.81 19.17
CA SER A 100 -0.45 -9.97 17.95
C SER A 100 -1.61 -8.99 17.84
N ALA A 101 -1.82 -8.45 16.64
CA ALA A 101 -3.07 -7.78 16.28
C ALA A 101 -4.23 -8.80 16.23
N PRO A 102 -5.49 -8.40 16.52
CA PRO A 102 -5.95 -7.03 16.82
C PRO A 102 -5.78 -6.61 18.28
N ASP A 103 -5.36 -7.53 19.16
CA ASP A 103 -5.36 -7.36 20.61
C ASP A 103 -4.45 -6.23 21.09
N THR A 104 -3.24 -6.08 20.53
CA THR A 104 -2.31 -5.00 20.91
C THR A 104 -2.93 -3.61 20.80
N GLY A 105 -3.55 -3.29 19.64
CA GLY A 105 -4.17 -2.00 19.43
C GLY A 105 -5.43 -1.79 20.29
N ASN A 106 -6.12 -2.87 20.65
CA ASN A 106 -7.27 -2.80 21.56
C ASN A 106 -6.83 -2.56 23.01
N MET A 107 -5.74 -3.20 23.44
CA MET A 107 -5.14 -2.96 24.75
C MET A 107 -4.64 -1.52 24.89
N GLU A 108 -3.97 -0.97 23.87
CA GLU A 108 -3.50 0.43 23.86
C GLU A 108 -4.65 1.42 24.09
N ILE A 109 -5.77 1.30 23.36
CA ILE A 109 -6.88 2.24 23.53
C ILE A 109 -7.68 2.03 24.81
N LEU A 110 -7.69 0.82 25.38
CA LEU A 110 -8.24 0.58 26.71
C LEU A 110 -7.36 1.22 27.80
N ALA A 111 -6.04 1.15 27.66
CA ALA A 111 -5.10 1.82 28.56
C ALA A 111 -5.23 3.36 28.49
N GLU A 112 -5.34 3.91 27.27
CA GLU A 112 -5.42 5.36 27.03
C GLU A 112 -6.80 5.97 27.36
N HIS A 113 -7.91 5.30 27.01
CA HIS A 113 -9.26 5.89 27.04
C HIS A 113 -10.25 5.14 27.94
N GLY A 114 -9.86 4.00 28.50
CA GLY A 114 -10.72 3.20 29.37
C GLY A 114 -10.86 3.81 30.77
N THR A 115 -12.06 3.70 31.35
CA THR A 115 -12.26 3.97 32.78
C THR A 115 -11.64 2.86 33.64
N ASP A 116 -11.40 3.10 34.93
CA ASP A 116 -10.84 2.09 35.83
C ASP A 116 -11.65 0.78 35.83
N GLU A 117 -12.98 0.88 35.75
CA GLU A 117 -13.85 -0.30 35.67
C GLU A 117 -13.69 -1.04 34.33
N GLN A 118 -13.59 -0.30 33.22
CA GLN A 118 -13.34 -0.91 31.91
C GLN A 118 -11.95 -1.56 31.84
N LYS A 119 -10.93 -0.94 32.45
CA LYS A 119 -9.58 -1.49 32.55
C LYS A 119 -9.57 -2.80 33.33
N ARG A 120 -10.15 -2.81 34.54
CA ARG A 120 -10.28 -4.05 35.34
C ARG A 120 -11.04 -5.15 34.62
N ARG A 121 -12.12 -4.81 33.93
CA ARG A 121 -12.98 -5.79 33.26
C ARG A 121 -12.37 -6.34 31.97
N TRP A 122 -11.60 -5.54 31.23
CA TRP A 122 -11.17 -5.89 29.88
C TRP A 122 -9.67 -5.80 29.64
N LEU A 123 -9.00 -4.73 30.10
CA LEU A 123 -7.56 -4.56 29.91
C LEU A 123 -6.78 -5.61 30.72
N ASP A 124 -7.05 -5.74 32.02
CA ASP A 124 -6.30 -6.67 32.87
C ASP A 124 -6.42 -8.13 32.37
N PRO A 125 -7.60 -8.63 31.97
CA PRO A 125 -7.71 -9.96 31.37
C PRO A 125 -6.98 -10.11 30.03
N LEU A 126 -6.94 -9.08 29.18
CA LEU A 126 -6.19 -9.10 27.90
C LEU A 126 -4.68 -9.15 28.14
N LEU A 127 -4.18 -8.36 29.09
CA LEU A 127 -2.76 -8.35 29.47
C LEU A 127 -2.32 -9.68 30.10
N ASN A 128 -3.24 -10.41 30.73
CA ASN A 128 -2.96 -11.65 31.46
C ASN A 128 -3.23 -12.94 30.69
N ASP A 129 -3.65 -12.87 29.42
CA ASP A 129 -4.01 -14.01 28.56
C ASP A 129 -5.34 -14.72 28.89
N HIS A 130 -6.27 -14.04 29.55
CA HIS A 130 -7.53 -14.68 29.96
C HIS A 130 -8.64 -14.53 28.91
N VAL A 131 -8.55 -13.52 28.07
CA VAL A 131 -9.55 -13.22 27.04
C VAL A 131 -8.87 -12.73 25.77
N ARG A 132 -9.63 -12.74 24.67
CA ARG A 132 -9.25 -12.09 23.41
C ARG A 132 -10.24 -11.04 22.99
N SER A 133 -9.80 -10.15 22.12
CA SER A 133 -10.60 -9.06 21.59
C SER A 133 -10.59 -9.02 20.06
N CYS A 134 -11.56 -8.32 19.51
CA CYS A 134 -11.62 -8.00 18.09
C CYS A 134 -12.00 -6.53 17.90
N PHE A 135 -11.77 -6.00 16.70
CA PHE A 135 -12.06 -4.61 16.37
C PHE A 135 -13.05 -4.56 15.20
N SER A 136 -14.26 -4.08 15.49
CA SER A 136 -15.42 -4.16 14.60
C SER A 136 -15.76 -2.77 14.07
N MET A 137 -15.27 -2.48 12.86
CA MET A 137 -15.37 -1.15 12.25
C MET A 137 -15.93 -1.20 10.84
N THR A 138 -15.32 -2.01 9.97
CA THR A 138 -15.63 -2.05 8.54
C THR A 138 -17.02 -2.64 8.28
N GLU A 139 -17.74 -2.06 7.32
CA GLU A 139 -19.08 -2.48 6.89
C GLU A 139 -19.02 -2.97 5.43
N PRO A 140 -19.83 -3.96 5.03
CA PRO A 140 -19.84 -4.50 3.67
C PRO A 140 -20.49 -3.55 2.65
N ASP A 141 -21.51 -2.80 3.08
CA ASP A 141 -22.30 -1.94 2.19
C ASP A 141 -21.71 -0.53 2.01
N THR A 142 -20.56 -0.25 2.63
CA THR A 142 -19.92 1.07 2.59
C THR A 142 -18.43 0.96 2.28
N ALA A 143 -17.86 2.02 1.72
CA ALA A 143 -16.44 2.06 1.39
C ALA A 143 -15.60 2.18 2.68
N GLY A 144 -15.17 1.06 3.26
CA GLY A 144 -14.42 1.01 4.52
C GLY A 144 -13.12 1.82 4.57
N SER A 145 -12.57 2.22 3.42
CA SER A 145 -11.45 3.16 3.32
C SER A 145 -11.78 4.59 3.76
N ASP A 146 -13.07 4.96 3.69
CA ASP A 146 -13.61 6.21 4.20
C ASP A 146 -14.63 5.92 5.32
N PRO A 147 -14.19 5.85 6.58
CA PRO A 147 -15.06 5.53 7.69
C PRO A 147 -16.07 6.64 8.04
N THR A 148 -16.09 7.77 7.33
CA THR A 148 -17.16 8.76 7.49
C THR A 148 -18.50 8.29 6.94
N ASN A 149 -18.49 7.23 6.12
CA ASN A 149 -19.69 6.61 5.55
C ASN A 149 -20.26 5.47 6.39
N LEU A 150 -19.83 5.28 7.65
CA LEU A 150 -20.39 4.27 8.54
C LEU A 150 -21.90 4.48 8.73
N HIS A 151 -22.66 3.39 8.66
CA HIS A 151 -24.12 3.38 8.82
C HIS A 151 -24.59 2.66 10.08
N SER A 152 -23.78 1.77 10.67
CA SER A 152 -24.15 1.09 11.92
C SER A 152 -24.47 2.11 13.00
N LEU A 153 -25.63 1.96 13.64
CA LEU A 153 -26.21 2.93 14.56
C LEU A 153 -26.22 2.37 15.98
N ALA A 154 -25.94 3.22 16.96
CA ALA A 154 -26.19 2.94 18.36
C ALA A 154 -27.01 4.06 18.98
N GLU A 155 -28.22 3.72 19.44
CA GLU A 155 -29.13 4.64 20.10
C GLU A 155 -29.10 4.42 21.62
N LEU A 156 -29.07 5.51 22.39
CA LEU A 156 -29.14 5.43 23.84
C LEU A 156 -30.61 5.34 24.27
N ALA A 157 -31.04 4.17 24.74
CA ALA A 157 -32.38 3.90 25.24
C ALA A 157 -32.34 3.70 26.75
N GLY A 158 -32.56 4.78 27.52
CA GLY A 158 -32.41 4.75 28.97
C GLY A 158 -30.94 4.67 29.38
N ASP A 159 -30.57 3.60 30.07
CA ASP A 159 -29.20 3.30 30.53
C ASP A 159 -28.48 2.25 29.66
N GLU A 160 -29.02 1.94 28.48
CA GLU A 160 -28.44 0.99 27.52
C GLU A 160 -28.23 1.60 26.14
N TRP A 161 -27.17 1.18 25.45
CA TRP A 161 -27.01 1.33 24.02
C TRP A 161 -27.70 0.18 23.29
N VAL A 162 -28.54 0.49 22.31
CA VAL A 162 -29.14 -0.46 21.37
C VAL A 162 -28.41 -0.32 20.03
N ILE A 163 -27.70 -1.36 19.62
CA ILE A 163 -26.80 -1.35 18.47
C ILE A 163 -27.41 -2.17 17.32
N ASN A 164 -27.50 -1.54 16.14
CA ASN A 164 -27.90 -2.18 14.91
C ASN A 164 -26.88 -1.91 13.81
N GLY A 165 -26.40 -2.96 13.14
CA GLY A 165 -25.38 -2.80 12.09
C GLY A 165 -24.86 -4.11 11.52
N HIS A 166 -24.21 -4.00 10.36
CA HIS A 166 -23.58 -5.12 9.65
C HIS A 166 -22.11 -4.84 9.46
N LYS A 167 -21.27 -5.63 10.13
CA LYS A 167 -19.81 -5.49 10.14
C LYS A 167 -19.17 -6.70 9.47
N TRP A 168 -18.01 -6.49 8.87
CA TRP A 168 -17.21 -7.57 8.30
C TRP A 168 -15.73 -7.27 8.40
N PHE A 169 -14.90 -8.27 8.08
CA PHE A 169 -13.46 -8.21 8.30
C PHE A 169 -13.06 -7.93 9.76
N THR A 170 -13.89 -8.37 10.72
CA THR A 170 -13.57 -8.27 12.14
C THR A 170 -12.60 -9.37 12.52
N SER A 171 -11.31 -9.12 12.30
CA SER A 171 -10.22 -10.06 12.59
C SER A 171 -10.26 -10.50 14.04
N GLY A 172 -10.06 -11.79 14.30
CA GLY A 172 -10.01 -12.31 15.66
C GLY A 172 -11.38 -12.55 16.31
N ALA A 173 -12.50 -12.28 15.63
CA ALA A 173 -13.83 -12.42 16.22
C ALA A 173 -14.14 -13.84 16.70
N VAL A 174 -13.63 -14.87 16.01
CA VAL A 174 -13.76 -16.26 16.47
C VAL A 174 -12.86 -16.47 17.69
N GLY A 175 -13.48 -16.78 18.82
CA GLY A 175 -12.79 -16.98 20.10
C GLY A 175 -12.50 -15.69 20.88
N ALA A 176 -13.00 -14.53 20.43
CA ALA A 176 -12.94 -13.28 21.18
C ALA A 176 -14.06 -13.19 22.23
N ASN A 177 -13.80 -12.49 23.33
CA ASN A 177 -14.75 -12.16 24.39
C ASN A 177 -15.26 -10.72 24.29
N LEU A 178 -14.50 -9.84 23.63
CA LEU A 178 -14.80 -8.42 23.50
C LEU A 178 -14.66 -7.95 22.06
N ALA A 179 -15.69 -7.28 21.54
CA ALA A 179 -15.62 -6.50 20.31
C ALA A 179 -15.60 -4.99 20.66
N ILE A 180 -14.51 -4.30 20.34
CA ILE A 180 -14.52 -2.83 20.33
C ILE A 180 -15.17 -2.39 19.02
N THR A 181 -16.38 -1.85 19.12
CA THR A 181 -17.27 -1.63 17.98
C THR A 181 -17.41 -0.13 17.69
N MET A 182 -17.09 0.27 16.46
CA MET A 182 -17.27 1.66 15.99
C MET A 182 -18.63 1.83 15.32
N VAL A 183 -19.46 2.71 15.88
CA VAL A 183 -20.86 2.93 15.48
C VAL A 183 -21.21 4.42 15.51
N VAL A 184 -22.15 4.83 14.66
CA VAL A 184 -22.72 6.18 14.66
C VAL A 184 -23.59 6.35 15.90
N THR A 185 -23.32 7.39 16.69
CA THR A 185 -24.16 7.80 17.83
C THR A 185 -24.69 9.23 17.66
N GLU A 186 -24.00 10.04 16.84
CA GLU A 186 -24.36 11.43 16.53
C GLU A 186 -24.62 11.58 15.02
N PRO A 187 -25.77 11.14 14.50
CA PRO A 187 -26.03 11.17 13.05
C PRO A 187 -25.94 12.58 12.45
N ASP A 188 -26.34 13.60 13.22
CA ASP A 188 -26.41 15.00 12.78
C ASP A 188 -25.11 15.80 13.02
N ALA A 189 -24.10 15.20 13.64
CA ALA A 189 -22.82 15.87 13.89
C ALA A 189 -21.94 15.97 12.64
N ALA A 190 -20.89 16.80 12.71
CA ALA A 190 -19.87 16.86 11.67
C ALA A 190 -19.25 15.47 11.42
N PRO A 191 -18.87 15.10 10.17
CA PRO A 191 -18.51 13.72 9.81
C PRO A 191 -17.57 12.99 10.77
N HIS A 192 -16.49 13.63 11.21
CA HIS A 192 -15.50 13.05 12.14
C HIS A 192 -15.91 13.06 13.63
N LYS A 193 -17.11 13.52 13.95
CA LYS A 193 -17.71 13.53 15.29
C LYS A 193 -18.98 12.67 15.38
N ARG A 194 -19.34 11.97 14.30
CA ARG A 194 -20.58 11.18 14.22
C ARG A 194 -20.52 9.85 14.96
N ALA A 195 -19.33 9.27 15.11
CA ALA A 195 -19.14 7.91 15.60
C ALA A 195 -18.51 7.86 16.98
N SER A 196 -18.83 6.81 17.73
CA SER A 196 -18.27 6.47 19.05
C SER A 196 -17.69 5.06 19.04
N MET A 197 -16.86 4.74 20.04
CA MET A 197 -16.41 3.38 20.33
C MET A 197 -17.24 2.81 21.47
N ILE A 198 -17.81 1.62 21.28
CA ILE A 198 -18.58 0.91 22.31
C ILE A 198 -17.97 -0.47 22.52
N LEU A 199 -17.72 -0.82 23.79
CA LEU A 199 -17.27 -2.13 24.21
C LEU A 199 -18.44 -3.11 24.18
N VAL A 200 -18.40 -4.14 23.35
CA VAL A 200 -19.49 -5.12 23.19
C VAL A 200 -18.97 -6.51 23.56
N PRO A 201 -19.42 -7.12 24.68
CA PRO A 201 -19.19 -8.53 24.94
C PRO A 201 -19.69 -9.38 23.78
N THR A 202 -18.92 -10.36 23.32
CA THR A 202 -19.30 -11.19 22.16
C THR A 202 -20.42 -12.18 22.48
N ASP A 203 -20.76 -12.34 23.77
CA ASP A 203 -21.92 -13.09 24.27
C ASP A 203 -23.14 -12.20 24.53
N ALA A 204 -23.06 -10.89 24.24
CA ALA A 204 -24.20 -9.99 24.38
C ALA A 204 -25.36 -10.41 23.46
N PRO A 205 -26.61 -10.45 23.96
CA PRO A 205 -27.77 -10.70 23.11
C PRO A 205 -27.80 -9.73 21.93
N GLY A 206 -27.96 -10.27 20.72
CA GLY A 206 -27.95 -9.50 19.47
C GLY A 206 -26.58 -9.39 18.78
N PHE A 207 -25.49 -9.87 19.40
CA PHE A 207 -24.21 -10.04 18.71
C PHE A 207 -24.18 -11.38 17.96
N ASN A 208 -24.20 -11.33 16.63
CA ASN A 208 -24.30 -12.53 15.78
C ASN A 208 -23.06 -12.68 14.88
N LEU A 209 -22.15 -13.58 15.24
CA LEU A 209 -21.04 -13.98 14.38
C LEU A 209 -21.56 -14.91 13.26
N VAL A 210 -21.73 -14.37 12.05
CA VAL A 210 -22.37 -15.06 10.91
C VAL A 210 -21.46 -16.12 10.32
N ARG A 211 -20.22 -15.73 9.96
CA ARG A 211 -19.22 -16.61 9.33
C ARG A 211 -17.84 -15.97 9.33
N ASN A 212 -16.83 -16.79 9.01
CA ASN A 212 -15.55 -16.28 8.57
C ASN A 212 -15.59 -15.82 7.10
N VAL A 213 -15.01 -14.66 6.84
CA VAL A 213 -14.75 -14.10 5.51
C VAL A 213 -13.43 -14.66 5.01
N SER A 214 -13.46 -15.33 3.85
CA SER A 214 -12.26 -15.93 3.28
C SER A 214 -11.35 -14.91 2.62
N VAL A 215 -10.04 -15.03 2.86
CA VAL A 215 -9.00 -14.30 2.14
C VAL A 215 -8.21 -15.30 1.30
N MET A 216 -8.27 -15.16 -0.03
CA MET A 216 -7.56 -16.03 -0.98
C MET A 216 -7.86 -17.54 -0.78
N GLY A 217 -9.09 -17.87 -0.36
CA GLY A 217 -9.53 -19.25 -0.11
C GLY A 217 -9.20 -19.79 1.29
N HIS A 218 -8.50 -19.02 2.13
CA HIS A 218 -8.28 -19.35 3.53
C HIS A 218 -9.40 -18.77 4.40
N ALA A 219 -9.98 -19.57 5.29
CA ALA A 219 -11.09 -19.17 6.19
C ALA A 219 -10.94 -19.77 7.60
N GLY A 220 -9.73 -20.26 7.95
CA GLY A 220 -9.42 -20.86 9.24
C GLY A 220 -9.50 -19.86 10.41
N GLY A 221 -9.48 -20.39 11.62
CA GLY A 221 -9.47 -19.59 12.85
C GLY A 221 -8.11 -18.91 13.10
N PRO A 222 -8.07 -17.79 13.84
CA PRO A 222 -9.21 -17.01 14.34
C PRO A 222 -9.93 -16.18 13.26
N GLY A 223 -9.36 -16.13 12.04
CA GLY A 223 -10.01 -15.61 10.84
C GLY A 223 -10.49 -14.16 10.90
N HIS A 224 -11.44 -13.85 10.01
CA HIS A 224 -12.08 -12.53 9.91
C HIS A 224 -13.59 -12.70 9.96
N GLY A 225 -14.25 -12.21 11.01
CA GLY A 225 -15.69 -12.36 11.19
C GLY A 225 -16.52 -11.40 10.34
N GLU A 226 -17.61 -11.92 9.79
CA GLU A 226 -18.82 -11.16 9.44
C GLU A 226 -19.76 -11.19 10.65
N ILE A 227 -20.18 -10.02 11.12
CA ILE A 227 -20.94 -9.84 12.36
C ILE A 227 -22.18 -9.01 12.08
N LEU A 228 -23.33 -9.50 12.52
CA LEU A 228 -24.57 -8.73 12.58
C LEU A 228 -24.84 -8.33 14.02
N TYR A 229 -25.16 -7.05 14.22
CA TYR A 229 -25.69 -6.52 15.46
C TYR A 229 -27.18 -6.30 15.24
N GLU A 230 -28.02 -7.07 15.92
CA GLU A 230 -29.48 -7.05 15.81
C GLU A 230 -30.09 -6.74 17.17
N ASP A 231 -30.50 -5.48 17.37
CA ASP A 231 -30.95 -4.95 18.65
C ASP A 231 -30.02 -5.30 19.82
N CYS A 232 -28.71 -5.27 19.55
CA CYS A 232 -27.68 -5.67 20.50
C CYS A 232 -27.59 -4.66 21.64
N ARG A 233 -27.85 -5.12 22.88
CA ARG A 233 -27.95 -4.25 24.06
C ARG A 233 -26.71 -4.34 24.94
N VAL A 234 -26.15 -3.19 25.30
CA VAL A 234 -25.07 -3.07 26.28
C VAL A 234 -25.27 -1.86 27.19
N PRO A 235 -24.77 -1.87 28.43
CA PRO A 235 -24.89 -0.72 29.33
C PRO A 235 -24.30 0.57 28.75
N ALA A 236 -24.83 1.73 29.12
CA ALA A 236 -24.33 3.05 28.72
C ALA A 236 -22.86 3.25 29.07
N SER A 237 -22.42 2.64 30.19
CA SER A 237 -21.04 2.64 30.67
C SER A 237 -20.05 1.86 29.79
N ASN A 238 -20.53 1.15 28.76
CA ASN A 238 -19.66 0.50 27.77
C ASN A 238 -19.13 1.47 26.70
N LEU A 239 -19.52 2.75 26.73
CA LEU A 239 -18.90 3.78 25.90
C LEU A 239 -17.41 3.93 26.25
N LEU A 240 -16.52 3.75 25.27
CA LEU A 240 -15.08 3.95 25.44
C LEU A 240 -14.72 5.39 25.07
N GLY A 241 -14.15 6.13 26.03
CA GLY A 241 -13.85 7.55 25.88
C GLY A 241 -15.11 8.42 25.74
N GLU A 242 -14.97 9.56 25.07
CA GLU A 242 -16.06 10.52 24.90
C GLU A 242 -17.02 10.14 23.77
N ARG A 243 -18.30 10.47 23.93
CA ARG A 243 -19.32 10.32 22.88
C ARG A 243 -18.95 11.18 21.66
N GLY A 244 -18.99 10.58 20.47
CA GLY A 244 -18.55 11.21 19.21
C GLY A 244 -17.03 11.19 18.98
N ALA A 245 -16.24 10.61 19.88
CA ALA A 245 -14.78 10.56 19.76
C ALA A 245 -14.25 9.32 19.01
N GLY A 246 -15.13 8.52 18.39
CA GLY A 246 -14.76 7.26 17.75
C GLY A 246 -13.66 7.39 16.70
N PHE A 247 -13.68 8.45 15.87
CA PHE A 247 -12.62 8.69 14.89
C PHE A 247 -11.27 9.01 15.52
N LYS A 248 -11.27 9.76 16.64
CA LYS A 248 -10.04 10.10 17.37
C LYS A 248 -9.43 8.82 17.94
N ILE A 249 -10.23 8.04 18.66
CA ILE A 249 -9.79 6.77 19.27
C ILE A 249 -9.33 5.77 18.19
N ALA A 250 -10.03 5.71 17.05
CA ALA A 250 -9.59 4.89 15.92
C ALA A 250 -8.22 5.32 15.37
N GLN A 251 -7.92 6.63 15.27
CA GLN A 251 -6.58 7.07 14.87
C GLN A 251 -5.52 6.77 15.92
N ASP A 252 -5.87 6.90 17.20
CA ASP A 252 -4.97 6.59 18.31
C ASP A 252 -4.58 5.11 18.31
N ARG A 253 -5.51 4.20 17.96
CA ARG A 253 -5.27 2.76 17.71
C ARG A 253 -4.48 2.48 16.43
N LEU A 254 -4.87 3.09 15.31
CA LEU A 254 -4.34 2.75 13.99
C LEU A 254 -2.93 3.30 13.76
N GLY A 255 -2.49 4.31 14.50
CA GLY A 255 -1.13 4.85 14.42
C GLY A 255 -0.07 3.79 14.76
N PRO A 256 -0.02 3.30 16.01
CA PRO A 256 0.89 2.21 16.41
C PRO A 256 0.61 0.90 15.67
N GLY A 257 -0.66 0.54 15.47
CA GLY A 257 -1.04 -0.67 14.72
C GLY A 257 -0.35 -0.75 13.35
N ARG A 258 -0.35 0.35 12.57
CA ARG A 258 0.32 0.41 11.26
C ARG A 258 1.81 0.12 11.35
N ILE A 259 2.52 0.69 12.33
CA ILE A 259 3.97 0.54 12.41
C ILE A 259 4.35 -0.87 12.90
N HIS A 260 3.62 -1.45 13.86
CA HIS A 260 3.83 -2.82 14.34
C HIS A 260 3.68 -3.85 13.22
N HIS A 261 2.70 -3.61 12.35
CA HIS A 261 2.50 -4.39 11.14
C HIS A 261 3.67 -4.28 10.14
N CYS A 262 4.26 -3.08 9.99
CA CYS A 262 5.42 -2.88 9.13
C CYS A 262 6.68 -3.53 9.70
N MET A 263 6.91 -3.44 11.02
CA MET A 263 8.03 -4.09 11.70
C MET A 263 8.02 -5.60 11.46
N ARG A 264 6.86 -6.25 11.66
CA ARG A 264 6.70 -7.69 11.38
C ARG A 264 6.89 -8.04 9.91
N ALA A 265 6.49 -7.16 8.99
CA ALA A 265 6.65 -7.38 7.56
C ALA A 265 8.11 -7.47 7.12
N ILE A 266 9.02 -6.73 7.78
CA ILE A 266 10.46 -6.84 7.54
C ILE A 266 10.95 -8.23 7.95
N GLY A 267 10.57 -8.72 9.13
CA GLY A 267 10.91 -10.07 9.58
C GLY A 267 10.44 -11.18 8.63
N ALA A 268 9.21 -11.06 8.13
CA ALA A 268 8.67 -11.97 7.13
C ALA A 268 9.46 -11.93 5.81
N ALA A 269 9.85 -10.73 5.37
CA ALA A 269 10.65 -10.53 4.16
C ALA A 269 12.07 -11.09 4.31
N GLU A 270 12.71 -10.93 5.47
CA GLU A 270 14.02 -11.52 5.76
C GLU A 270 13.99 -13.04 5.69
N ARG A 271 13.02 -13.66 6.36
CA ARG A 271 12.87 -15.11 6.31
C ARG A 271 12.58 -15.59 4.88
N ALA A 272 11.76 -14.87 4.14
CA ALA A 272 11.49 -15.19 2.73
C ALA A 272 12.76 -15.09 1.86
N HIS A 273 13.59 -14.07 2.11
CA HIS A 273 14.87 -13.87 1.43
C HIS A 273 15.87 -15.00 1.74
N GLU A 274 16.01 -15.40 3.01
CA GLU A 274 16.84 -16.54 3.41
C GLU A 274 16.39 -17.84 2.72
N MET A 275 15.08 -18.11 2.71
CA MET A 275 14.52 -19.26 1.99
C MET A 275 14.78 -19.20 0.49
N MET A 276 14.80 -18.00 -0.10
CA MET A 276 15.07 -17.79 -1.52
C MET A 276 16.53 -18.13 -1.82
N CYS A 277 17.48 -17.64 -1.02
CA CYS A 277 18.91 -17.94 -1.14
C CYS A 277 19.19 -19.44 -0.97
N LYS A 278 18.63 -20.06 0.07
CA LYS A 278 18.75 -21.51 0.30
C LYS A 278 18.23 -22.31 -0.89
N ARG A 279 17.03 -21.95 -1.38
CA ARG A 279 16.43 -22.61 -2.54
C ARG A 279 17.26 -22.44 -3.82
N ALA A 280 17.88 -21.27 -4.02
CA ALA A 280 18.70 -21.00 -5.18
C ALA A 280 19.94 -21.91 -5.24
N ILE A 281 20.50 -22.25 -4.09
CA ILE A 281 21.68 -23.14 -3.98
C ILE A 281 21.28 -24.61 -4.11
N GLU A 282 20.17 -25.02 -3.50
CA GLU A 282 19.76 -26.44 -3.44
C GLU A 282 19.17 -27.01 -4.75
N ARG A 283 18.78 -26.14 -5.70
CA ARG A 283 18.05 -26.55 -6.90
C ARG A 283 18.87 -26.35 -8.16
N ASP A 284 19.10 -27.44 -8.89
CA ASP A 284 19.70 -27.39 -10.22
C ASP A 284 18.66 -27.29 -11.34
N LEU A 285 18.95 -26.44 -12.32
CA LEU A 285 18.18 -26.29 -13.55
C LEU A 285 19.09 -25.81 -14.69
N PHE A 286 18.89 -26.36 -15.89
CA PHE A 286 19.68 -25.99 -17.07
C PHE A 286 21.20 -26.04 -16.82
N GLY A 287 21.68 -27.19 -16.33
CA GLY A 287 23.12 -27.47 -16.21
C GLY A 287 23.85 -26.85 -15.02
N GLY A 288 23.14 -26.38 -13.98
CA GLY A 288 23.77 -25.93 -12.73
C GLY A 288 22.76 -25.36 -11.74
N PRO A 289 23.21 -24.92 -10.55
CA PRO A 289 22.37 -24.32 -9.53
C PRO A 289 21.60 -23.09 -10.02
N LEU A 290 20.41 -22.84 -9.45
CA LEU A 290 19.66 -21.62 -9.72
C LEU A 290 20.43 -20.36 -9.30
N ALA A 291 21.30 -20.45 -8.29
CA ALA A 291 22.16 -19.37 -7.83
C ALA A 291 23.12 -18.84 -8.90
N GLU A 292 23.44 -19.63 -9.94
CA GLU A 292 24.30 -19.20 -11.06
C GLU A 292 23.53 -18.44 -12.15
N LYS A 293 22.19 -18.42 -12.09
CA LYS A 293 21.38 -17.77 -13.11
C LYS A 293 21.27 -16.29 -12.78
N GLN A 294 21.75 -15.42 -13.68
CA GLN A 294 21.79 -13.97 -13.48
C GLN A 294 20.45 -13.38 -12.99
N PHE A 295 19.33 -13.81 -13.57
CA PHE A 295 18.00 -13.33 -13.17
C PHE A 295 17.64 -13.67 -11.71
N ILE A 296 18.15 -14.79 -11.17
CA ILE A 296 17.96 -15.17 -9.77
C ILE A 296 18.85 -14.31 -8.85
N GLN A 297 20.09 -14.03 -9.28
CA GLN A 297 20.99 -13.13 -8.57
C GLN A 297 20.39 -11.72 -8.47
N ASP A 298 19.77 -11.22 -9.54
CA ASP A 298 19.07 -9.94 -9.56
C ASP A 298 17.94 -9.87 -8.53
N PHE A 299 17.13 -10.93 -8.41
CA PHE A 299 16.05 -11.01 -7.41
C PHE A 299 16.58 -10.99 -5.98
N ILE A 300 17.63 -11.75 -5.70
CA ILE A 300 18.29 -11.80 -4.40
C ILE A 300 18.86 -10.42 -4.06
N ALA A 301 19.64 -9.82 -4.96
CA ALA A 301 20.25 -8.51 -4.73
C ALA A 301 19.19 -7.41 -4.52
N LYS A 302 18.13 -7.41 -5.36
CA LYS A 302 17.03 -6.44 -5.23
C LYS A 302 16.28 -6.59 -3.92
N SER A 303 15.99 -7.82 -3.50
CA SER A 303 15.36 -8.09 -2.20
C SER A 303 16.16 -7.51 -1.04
N ARG A 304 17.48 -7.77 -1.00
CA ARG A 304 18.34 -7.25 0.07
C ARG A 304 18.29 -5.72 0.15
N MET A 305 18.46 -5.05 -0.99
CA MET A 305 18.40 -3.59 -1.06
C MET A 305 17.05 -3.04 -0.59
N GLU A 306 15.94 -3.62 -1.04
CA GLU A 306 14.60 -3.14 -0.71
C GLU A 306 14.22 -3.42 0.75
N ILE A 307 14.64 -4.56 1.32
CA ILE A 307 14.44 -4.88 2.74
C ILE A 307 15.21 -3.89 3.61
N ASP A 308 16.48 -3.58 3.30
CA ASP A 308 17.27 -2.60 4.07
C ASP A 308 16.66 -1.19 4.00
N GLN A 309 16.24 -0.77 2.80
CA GLN A 309 15.57 0.52 2.63
C GLN A 309 14.28 0.60 3.46
N ALA A 310 13.48 -0.47 3.44
CA ALA A 310 12.25 -0.54 4.21
C ALA A 310 12.54 -0.56 5.73
N ARG A 311 13.53 -1.33 6.20
CA ARG A 311 13.95 -1.37 7.60
C ARG A 311 14.35 0.00 8.12
N LEU A 312 15.22 0.71 7.39
CA LEU A 312 15.65 2.06 7.80
C LEU A 312 14.46 3.02 7.87
N LEU A 313 13.48 2.88 6.97
CA LEU A 313 12.28 3.70 6.98
C LEU A 313 11.32 3.32 8.14
N VAL A 314 11.22 2.04 8.53
CA VAL A 314 10.54 1.60 9.77
C VAL A 314 11.18 2.26 10.98
N LEU A 315 12.49 2.12 11.14
CA LEU A 315 13.22 2.66 12.29
C LEU A 315 13.12 4.19 12.35
N ASN A 316 13.19 4.89 11.22
CA ASN A 316 12.95 6.32 11.18
C ASN A 316 11.53 6.70 11.62
N ALA A 317 10.50 5.98 11.15
CA ALA A 317 9.13 6.24 11.58
C ALA A 317 8.94 5.99 13.09
N ALA A 318 9.55 4.92 13.62
CA ALA A 318 9.51 4.59 15.04
C ALA A 318 10.19 5.67 15.90
N TRP A 319 11.41 6.07 15.52
CA TRP A 319 12.14 7.15 16.17
C TRP A 319 11.37 8.49 16.15
N LYS A 320 10.69 8.81 15.04
CA LYS A 320 9.80 9.98 14.96
C LYS A 320 8.61 9.87 15.91
N MET A 321 8.01 8.70 16.04
CA MET A 321 6.93 8.49 17.02
C MET A 321 7.42 8.75 18.45
N ASP A 322 8.61 8.27 18.80
CA ASP A 322 9.18 8.44 20.14
C ASP A 322 9.56 9.90 20.43
N THR A 323 10.10 10.61 19.43
CA THR A 323 10.64 11.97 19.64
C THR A 323 9.62 13.09 19.48
N VAL A 324 8.64 12.95 18.59
CA VAL A 324 7.65 14.00 18.29
C VAL A 324 6.20 13.56 18.45
N GLY A 325 5.96 12.30 18.80
CA GLY A 325 4.63 11.73 19.03
C GLY A 325 3.92 11.25 17.75
N LYS A 326 2.99 10.30 17.93
CA LYS A 326 2.24 9.62 16.85
C LYS A 326 1.56 10.57 15.84
N ARG A 327 1.03 11.70 16.31
CA ARG A 327 0.34 12.67 15.45
C ARG A 327 1.27 13.45 14.52
N ALA A 328 2.46 13.83 15.01
CA ALA A 328 3.44 14.55 14.20
C ALA A 328 4.15 13.60 13.21
N ALA A 329 4.38 12.34 13.62
CA ALA A 329 4.98 11.28 12.81
C ALA A 329 4.03 10.66 11.76
N ARG A 330 2.82 11.20 11.59
CA ARG A 330 1.79 10.61 10.71
C ARG A 330 2.25 10.41 9.26
N GLN A 331 3.16 11.26 8.77
CA GLN A 331 3.66 11.16 7.40
C GLN A 331 4.61 9.97 7.26
N GLU A 332 5.54 9.82 8.19
CA GLU A 332 6.49 8.71 8.25
C GLU A 332 5.78 7.38 8.42
N ILE A 333 4.81 7.29 9.33
CA ILE A 333 3.96 6.09 9.52
C ILE A 333 3.24 5.73 8.21
N SER A 334 2.73 6.73 7.49
CA SER A 334 2.01 6.50 6.23
C SER A 334 2.96 6.06 5.10
N MET A 335 4.16 6.65 5.01
CA MET A 335 5.16 6.27 4.00
C MET A 335 5.58 4.82 4.19
N ILE A 336 5.90 4.42 5.43
CA ILE A 336 6.38 3.06 5.67
C ILE A 336 5.29 2.01 5.44
N LYS A 337 4.03 2.30 5.77
CA LYS A 337 2.90 1.40 5.53
C LYS A 337 2.78 0.99 4.06
N VAL A 338 3.12 1.90 3.13
CA VAL A 338 3.12 1.60 1.69
C VAL A 338 4.37 0.81 1.30
N VAL A 339 5.55 1.22 1.77
CA VAL A 339 6.82 0.62 1.36
C VAL A 339 6.95 -0.80 1.90
N ALA A 340 6.79 -1.01 3.21
CA ALA A 340 7.00 -2.31 3.85
C ALA A 340 6.06 -3.38 3.29
N ALA A 341 4.80 -3.04 3.04
CA ALA A 341 3.81 -3.97 2.49
C ALA A 341 4.14 -4.40 1.05
N ASN A 342 4.60 -3.48 0.20
CA ASN A 342 5.00 -3.82 -1.17
C ASN A 342 6.29 -4.64 -1.20
N VAL A 343 7.31 -4.24 -0.42
CA VAL A 343 8.59 -4.98 -0.35
C VAL A 343 8.36 -6.41 0.14
N CYS A 344 7.59 -6.60 1.20
CA CYS A 344 7.28 -7.93 1.71
C CYS A 344 6.57 -8.80 0.64
N MET A 345 5.60 -8.24 -0.08
CA MET A 345 4.90 -8.93 -1.17
C MET A 345 5.83 -9.29 -2.34
N ASP A 346 6.67 -8.36 -2.79
CA ASP A 346 7.58 -8.57 -3.92
C ASP A 346 8.58 -9.68 -3.60
N VAL A 347 9.16 -9.68 -2.39
CA VAL A 347 10.09 -10.72 -1.93
C VAL A 347 9.42 -12.08 -1.82
N LEU A 348 8.19 -12.15 -1.28
CA LEU A 348 7.42 -13.38 -1.21
C LEU A 348 7.06 -13.93 -2.61
N ASP A 349 6.71 -13.06 -3.54
CA ASP A 349 6.39 -13.46 -4.91
C ASP A 349 7.64 -13.95 -5.66
N TRP A 350 8.82 -13.35 -5.47
CA TRP A 350 10.08 -13.88 -6.02
C TRP A 350 10.43 -15.25 -5.45
N LEU A 351 10.35 -15.43 -4.12
CA LEU A 351 10.55 -16.73 -3.48
C LEU A 351 9.65 -17.81 -4.11
N ARG A 352 8.38 -17.46 -4.39
CA ARG A 352 7.43 -18.37 -5.04
C ARG A 352 7.86 -18.75 -6.45
N MET A 353 8.38 -17.82 -7.24
CA MET A 353 8.88 -18.12 -8.60
C MET A 353 9.99 -19.17 -8.56
N LEU A 354 10.90 -19.12 -7.57
CA LEU A 354 11.95 -20.12 -7.38
C LEU A 354 11.43 -21.48 -6.87
N LYS A 355 10.20 -21.50 -6.31
CA LYS A 355 9.53 -22.70 -5.79
C LYS A 355 8.52 -23.31 -6.77
N LEU A 356 8.33 -22.77 -7.98
CA LEU A 356 7.41 -23.34 -8.98
C LEU A 356 7.76 -24.82 -9.26
N GLY A 357 6.80 -25.71 -8.99
CA GLY A 357 6.96 -27.18 -8.94
C GLY A 357 6.70 -27.80 -7.55
N PHE A 358 6.53 -26.98 -6.51
CA PHE A 358 6.21 -27.40 -5.14
C PHE A 358 4.74 -27.11 -4.80
N LYS A 359 4.07 -27.96 -4.01
CA LYS A 359 2.74 -27.64 -3.45
C LYS A 359 2.87 -26.37 -2.59
N PRO A 360 2.10 -25.30 -2.86
CA PRO A 360 2.25 -24.05 -2.12
C PRO A 360 1.92 -24.24 -0.65
N GLN A 361 2.77 -23.73 0.26
CA GLN A 361 2.35 -23.42 1.62
C GLN A 361 1.48 -22.14 1.53
N PRO A 362 0.17 -22.19 1.81
CA PRO A 362 -0.77 -21.13 1.39
C PRO A 362 -0.67 -19.80 2.15
N MET A 363 -0.01 -19.75 3.31
CA MET A 363 -0.39 -18.80 4.37
C MET A 363 0.30 -17.41 4.32
N HIS A 364 1.57 -17.31 3.90
CA HIS A 364 2.30 -16.04 4.02
C HIS A 364 1.81 -14.92 3.07
N ARG A 365 1.21 -15.26 1.92
CA ARG A 365 0.75 -14.26 0.93
C ARG A 365 -0.60 -13.66 1.31
N SER A 366 -1.52 -14.43 1.88
CA SER A 366 -2.81 -13.91 2.35
C SER A 366 -2.62 -12.79 3.36
N GLU A 367 -1.63 -12.92 4.24
CA GLU A 367 -1.35 -11.93 5.27
C GLU A 367 -0.59 -10.70 4.76
N ALA A 368 0.37 -10.86 3.84
CA ALA A 368 1.00 -9.70 3.20
C ALA A 368 0.00 -8.92 2.31
N ILE A 369 -0.99 -9.60 1.72
CA ILE A 369 -2.15 -8.96 1.07
C ILE A 369 -3.06 -8.28 2.10
N GLN A 370 -3.33 -8.92 3.24
CA GLN A 370 -4.07 -8.28 4.33
C GLN A 370 -3.32 -7.04 4.83
N LEU A 371 -2.00 -7.04 4.92
CA LEU A 371 -1.21 -5.87 5.28
C LEU A 371 -1.37 -4.72 4.27
N LEU A 372 -1.55 -5.01 2.97
CA LEU A 372 -1.81 -3.98 1.96
C LEU A 372 -3.22 -3.37 2.06
N ILE A 373 -4.20 -4.13 2.57
CA ILE A 373 -5.63 -3.77 2.54
C ILE A 373 -6.15 -3.31 3.91
N ALA A 374 -5.74 -3.99 4.99
CA ALA A 374 -6.08 -3.71 6.37
C ALA A 374 -5.31 -2.49 6.91
N ASP A 375 -5.87 -1.84 7.93
CA ASP A 375 -5.40 -0.60 8.53
C ASP A 375 -5.13 0.51 7.49
N PRO A 376 -6.21 1.25 7.15
CA PRO A 376 -6.65 1.64 5.80
C PRO A 376 -5.80 1.17 4.61
N PRO A 377 -6.43 0.87 3.46
CA PRO A 377 -5.69 0.46 2.28
C PRO A 377 -4.66 1.53 1.90
N CYS A 378 -3.58 1.19 1.20
CA CYS A 378 -2.53 2.16 0.81
C CYS A 378 -3.04 3.32 -0.07
N THR A 379 -4.29 3.24 -0.55
CA THR A 379 -4.92 4.11 -1.56
C THR A 379 -5.37 5.50 -1.08
N PRO A 380 -5.95 5.73 0.12
CA PRO A 380 -6.42 7.05 0.55
C PRO A 380 -5.29 8.07 0.73
N TRP A 381 -4.06 7.61 1.02
CA TRP A 381 -2.86 8.45 1.12
C TRP A 381 -2.02 8.48 -0.15
N SER A 382 -2.55 7.88 -1.20
CA SER A 382 -2.06 8.01 -2.54
C SER A 382 -3.03 8.87 -3.37
N PRO A 383 -2.98 10.21 -3.27
CA PRO A 383 -3.47 11.05 -4.35
C PRO A 383 -2.73 10.80 -5.69
N ALA A 384 -1.76 9.88 -5.76
CA ALA A 384 -0.84 9.69 -6.88
C ALA A 384 -0.64 8.23 -7.37
N GLY A 385 -1.36 7.24 -6.85
CA GLY A 385 -1.11 5.82 -7.10
C GLY A 385 -2.35 5.12 -7.60
N ASN A 386 -2.76 5.48 -8.81
CA ASN A 386 -3.61 4.63 -9.63
C ASN A 386 -2.86 3.32 -9.93
N ARG A 387 -3.08 2.26 -9.14
CA ARG A 387 -3.01 0.90 -9.69
C ARG A 387 -4.26 0.72 -10.54
N LYS A 388 -4.20 1.12 -11.81
CA LYS A 388 -5.18 0.69 -12.83
C LYS A 388 -4.73 -0.66 -13.36
N GLY A 389 -5.64 -1.62 -13.44
CA GLY A 389 -5.35 -2.96 -13.94
C GLY A 389 -4.89 -2.92 -15.40
N LEU A 390 -4.14 -3.95 -15.81
CA LEU A 390 -3.62 -4.13 -17.18
C LEU A 390 -4.72 -4.06 -18.27
N ASP A 391 -5.98 -4.38 -17.92
CA ASP A 391 -7.10 -4.31 -18.86
C ASP A 391 -7.46 -2.86 -19.23
N ASP A 392 -7.38 -1.92 -18.29
CA ASP A 392 -7.64 -0.48 -18.54
C ASP A 392 -6.62 0.15 -19.50
N GLU A 393 -5.36 -0.34 -19.47
CA GLU A 393 -4.28 0.17 -20.31
C GLU A 393 -4.37 -0.36 -21.75
N ARG A 394 -4.83 -1.62 -21.90
CA ARG A 394 -5.13 -2.23 -23.21
C ARG A 394 -6.29 -1.51 -23.91
N ASP A 395 -7.35 -1.19 -23.19
CA ASP A 395 -8.53 -0.52 -23.75
C ASP A 395 -8.20 0.91 -24.20
N MET A 396 -7.41 1.67 -23.44
CA MET A 396 -6.96 3.02 -23.87
C MET A 396 -6.08 3.00 -25.13
N LEU A 397 -5.23 1.98 -25.31
CA LEU A 397 -4.37 1.85 -26.48
C LEU A 397 -5.16 1.41 -27.73
N LEU A 398 -6.19 0.58 -27.57
CA LEU A 398 -7.11 0.23 -28.65
C LEU A 398 -8.02 1.41 -29.04
N GLU A 399 -8.54 2.16 -28.06
CA GLU A 399 -9.28 3.41 -28.31
C GLU A 399 -8.43 4.43 -29.11
N THR A 400 -7.11 4.41 -28.94
CA THR A 400 -6.21 5.28 -29.72
C THR A 400 -6.20 4.92 -31.21
N VAL A 401 -6.29 3.63 -31.54
CA VAL A 401 -6.46 3.18 -32.94
C VAL A 401 -7.80 3.66 -33.49
N ASP A 402 -8.88 3.49 -32.72
CA ASP A 402 -10.24 3.90 -33.11
C ASP A 402 -10.40 5.42 -33.27
N VAL A 403 -9.53 6.22 -32.62
CA VAL A 403 -9.47 7.68 -32.80
C VAL A 403 -8.64 8.08 -34.02
N ILE A 404 -7.50 7.42 -34.26
CA ILE A 404 -6.58 7.77 -35.36
C ILE A 404 -7.11 7.29 -36.72
N GLU A 405 -7.74 6.11 -36.76
CA GLU A 405 -8.21 5.47 -38.00
C GLU A 405 -9.22 6.33 -38.79
N PRO A 406 -10.24 6.96 -38.19
CA PRO A 406 -11.16 7.86 -38.91
C PRO A 406 -10.55 9.22 -39.26
N LEU A 407 -9.55 9.68 -38.49
CA LEU A 407 -8.95 11.00 -38.65
C LEU A 407 -7.88 11.05 -39.75
N GLN A 408 -7.26 9.91 -40.07
CA GLN A 408 -6.19 9.77 -41.08
C GLN A 408 -5.16 10.93 -41.06
N PRO A 409 -4.56 11.26 -39.89
CA PRO A 409 -3.66 12.39 -39.79
C PRO A 409 -2.33 12.08 -40.48
N LEU A 410 -1.80 13.04 -41.27
CA LEU A 410 -0.55 12.85 -42.02
C LEU A 410 0.62 12.39 -41.13
N HIS A 411 0.66 12.78 -39.85
CA HIS A 411 1.60 12.28 -38.85
C HIS A 411 0.94 12.26 -37.46
N TRP A 412 1.42 11.41 -36.55
CA TRP A 412 0.96 11.43 -35.16
C TRP A 412 2.06 11.06 -34.16
N LEU A 413 1.95 11.59 -32.93
CA LEU A 413 2.87 11.32 -31.83
C LEU A 413 2.10 10.97 -30.56
N ILE A 414 2.47 9.86 -29.92
CA ILE A 414 1.98 9.43 -28.61
C ILE A 414 3.15 9.42 -27.63
N GLY A 415 2.99 10.07 -26.48
CA GLY A 415 4.00 10.08 -25.43
C GLY A 415 3.40 10.06 -24.04
N ASN A 416 4.17 9.54 -23.08
CA ASN A 416 3.85 9.58 -21.65
C ASN A 416 2.54 8.85 -21.27
N VAL A 417 2.20 7.78 -21.97
CA VAL A 417 1.06 6.92 -21.62
C VAL A 417 1.56 5.78 -20.71
N PRO A 418 0.99 5.60 -19.50
CA PRO A 418 1.35 4.51 -18.59
C PRO A 418 1.19 3.13 -19.27
N GLY A 419 2.09 2.18 -18.98
CA GLY A 419 2.06 0.81 -19.53
C GLY A 419 2.88 0.56 -20.80
N LEU A 420 3.42 1.61 -21.42
CA LEU A 420 4.23 1.55 -22.66
C LEU A 420 5.72 1.25 -22.45
N ASP A 421 6.17 1.10 -21.21
CA ASP A 421 7.59 1.00 -20.84
C ASP A 421 8.06 -0.44 -20.51
N ASP A 422 7.15 -1.40 -20.38
CA ASP A 422 7.49 -2.74 -19.90
C ASP A 422 7.73 -3.75 -21.05
N ARG A 423 8.87 -4.44 -21.03
CA ARG A 423 9.23 -5.49 -22.02
C ARG A 423 8.20 -6.63 -22.11
N ILE A 424 7.43 -6.86 -21.04
CA ILE A 424 6.36 -7.87 -20.97
C ILE A 424 5.14 -7.45 -21.80
N ASN A 425 4.89 -6.15 -21.96
CA ASN A 425 3.76 -5.60 -22.72
C ASN A 425 4.05 -5.45 -24.22
N TRP A 426 5.32 -5.53 -24.65
CA TRP A 426 5.72 -5.36 -26.04
C TRP A 426 5.06 -6.38 -26.98
N LEU A 427 5.16 -7.67 -26.66
CA LEU A 427 4.63 -8.75 -27.51
C LEU A 427 3.10 -8.89 -27.44
N LYS A 428 2.49 -8.55 -26.29
CA LYS A 428 1.06 -8.80 -26.03
C LYS A 428 0.14 -7.62 -26.34
N VAL A 429 0.65 -6.38 -26.26
CA VAL A 429 -0.17 -5.16 -26.39
C VAL A 429 0.36 -4.26 -27.50
N VAL A 430 1.67 -4.03 -27.54
CA VAL A 430 2.28 -3.09 -28.50
C VAL A 430 2.34 -3.64 -29.92
N GLN A 431 2.84 -4.86 -30.09
CA GLN A 431 2.99 -5.48 -31.41
C GLN A 431 1.65 -5.65 -32.15
N PRO A 432 0.53 -6.05 -31.49
CA PRO A 432 -0.79 -6.06 -32.12
C PRO A 432 -1.31 -4.67 -32.53
N VAL A 433 -1.03 -3.62 -31.75
CA VAL A 433 -1.44 -2.24 -32.07
C VAL A 433 -0.66 -1.70 -33.26
N ILE A 434 0.67 -1.88 -33.29
CA ILE A 434 1.51 -1.52 -34.45
C ILE A 434 1.05 -2.30 -35.69
N GLY A 435 0.79 -3.61 -35.54
CA GLY A 435 0.27 -4.45 -36.63
C GLY A 435 -1.12 -4.03 -37.11
N GLY A 436 -1.98 -3.56 -36.20
CA GLY A 436 -3.31 -3.03 -36.51
C GLY A 436 -3.23 -1.70 -37.27
N MET A 437 -2.41 -0.76 -36.82
CA MET A 437 -2.19 0.53 -37.49
C MET A 437 -1.55 0.37 -38.88
N ALA A 438 -0.62 -0.58 -39.03
CA ALA A 438 -0.01 -0.90 -40.33
C ALA A 438 -1.00 -1.56 -41.29
N LYS A 439 -1.85 -2.49 -40.82
CA LYS A 439 -2.83 -3.22 -41.65
C LYS A 439 -4.09 -2.42 -41.99
N ARG A 440 -4.55 -1.53 -41.11
CA ARG A 440 -5.81 -0.77 -41.28
C ARG A 440 -5.61 0.69 -41.69
N GLY A 441 -4.50 1.32 -41.31
CA GLY A 441 -4.28 2.76 -41.49
C GLY A 441 -3.20 3.16 -42.49
N GLY A 442 -2.35 2.26 -42.98
CA GLY A 442 -1.28 2.61 -43.92
C GLY A 442 -0.12 3.42 -43.32
N TYR A 443 0.13 3.28 -42.00
CA TYR A 443 1.21 3.96 -41.27
C TYR A 443 2.35 2.99 -40.90
N CYS A 444 3.60 3.46 -40.98
CA CYS A 444 4.75 2.96 -40.23
C CYS A 444 4.79 3.60 -38.84
N VAL A 445 5.19 2.85 -37.82
CA VAL A 445 5.31 3.33 -36.43
C VAL A 445 6.72 3.14 -35.92
N ASP A 446 7.37 4.23 -35.55
CA ASP A 446 8.68 4.27 -34.91
C ASP A 446 8.57 4.46 -33.39
N TYR A 447 9.55 3.91 -32.67
CA TYR A 447 9.63 3.93 -31.21
C TYR A 447 10.97 4.47 -30.70
N ALA A 448 10.93 5.34 -29.69
CA ALA A 448 12.11 5.75 -28.94
C ALA A 448 11.83 5.89 -27.45
N ARG A 449 12.86 5.65 -26.64
CA ARG A 449 12.90 6.06 -25.23
C ARG A 449 13.86 7.24 -25.10
N LEU A 450 13.33 8.37 -24.67
CA LEU A 450 14.13 9.56 -24.43
C LEU A 450 14.31 9.74 -22.92
N ASP A 451 15.54 9.92 -22.44
CA ASP A 451 15.79 10.33 -21.06
C ASP A 451 15.66 11.85 -20.97
N ALA A 452 14.80 12.32 -20.06
CA ALA A 452 14.65 13.74 -19.83
C ALA A 452 15.97 14.41 -19.42
N ALA A 453 16.88 13.66 -18.81
CA ALA A 453 18.20 14.13 -18.44
C ALA A 453 19.05 14.55 -19.66
N ASP A 454 18.96 13.84 -20.79
CA ASP A 454 19.73 14.11 -22.04
C ASP A 454 19.41 15.49 -22.66
N TYR A 455 18.31 16.11 -22.20
CA TYR A 455 17.83 17.42 -22.65
C TYR A 455 17.85 18.47 -21.53
N GLY A 456 18.55 18.18 -20.41
CA GLY A 456 18.84 19.12 -19.33
C GLY A 456 17.92 19.05 -18.10
N VAL A 457 17.03 18.03 -17.98
CA VAL A 457 16.24 17.85 -16.73
C VAL A 457 17.14 17.21 -15.66
N PRO A 458 17.22 17.75 -14.43
CA PRO A 458 18.06 17.20 -13.37
C PRO A 458 17.52 15.87 -12.74
N GLN A 459 16.68 15.12 -13.45
CA GLN A 459 16.07 13.87 -13.00
C GLN A 459 16.09 12.82 -14.12
N HIS A 460 16.66 11.65 -13.83
CA HIS A 460 16.60 10.48 -14.73
C HIS A 460 15.16 10.01 -14.88
N ARG A 461 14.57 10.31 -16.03
CA ARG A 461 13.19 9.97 -16.34
C ARG A 461 13.10 9.60 -17.80
N ARG A 462 13.31 8.30 -18.05
CA ARG A 462 13.12 7.70 -19.37
C ARG A 462 11.64 7.64 -19.68
N ARG A 463 11.26 8.07 -20.88
CA ARG A 463 9.86 8.07 -21.32
C ARG A 463 9.74 7.42 -22.70
N PRO A 464 8.78 6.51 -22.90
CA PRO A 464 8.49 5.96 -24.21
C PRO A 464 7.72 6.97 -25.06
N PHE A 465 8.12 7.08 -26.32
CA PHE A 465 7.48 7.88 -27.36
C PHE A 465 7.29 7.04 -28.62
N TRP A 466 6.12 7.16 -29.23
CA TRP A 466 5.74 6.48 -30.46
C TRP A 466 5.36 7.53 -31.49
N PHE A 467 5.86 7.36 -32.71
CA PHE A 467 5.60 8.26 -33.81
C PHE A 467 5.10 7.46 -35.01
N GLY A 468 3.96 7.85 -35.57
CA GLY A 468 3.43 7.23 -36.78
C GLY A 468 3.48 8.16 -37.97
N HIS A 469 3.90 7.60 -39.11
CA HIS A 469 3.95 8.28 -40.40
C HIS A 469 3.47 7.35 -41.54
N PRO A 470 2.92 7.87 -42.64
CA PRO A 470 2.47 7.07 -43.76
C PRO A 470 3.59 6.20 -44.34
N ILE A 471 3.23 5.01 -44.82
CA ILE A 471 4.15 4.10 -45.50
C ILE A 471 4.66 4.79 -46.78
N GLY A 472 5.99 4.91 -46.91
CA GLY A 472 6.66 5.59 -48.04
C GLY A 472 7.14 7.01 -47.74
N SER A 473 6.73 7.60 -46.60
CA SER A 473 7.29 8.86 -46.11
C SER A 473 8.69 8.66 -45.49
N PRO A 474 9.56 9.69 -45.50
CA PRO A 474 10.87 9.60 -44.85
C PRO A 474 10.74 9.33 -43.35
N CYS A 475 11.50 8.37 -42.84
CA CYS A 475 11.59 8.10 -41.41
C CYS A 475 12.13 9.35 -40.69
N ILE A 476 11.48 9.74 -39.59
CA ILE A 476 11.90 10.92 -38.82
C ILE A 476 13.02 10.53 -37.88
N ARG A 477 14.13 11.27 -37.95
CA ARG A 477 15.26 11.10 -37.04
C ARG A 477 14.95 11.71 -35.68
N TRP A 478 14.97 10.89 -34.64
CA TRP A 478 14.78 11.31 -33.24
C TRP A 478 15.76 12.42 -32.83
N PRO A 479 15.36 13.33 -31.92
CA PRO A 479 16.19 14.46 -31.53
C PRO A 479 17.46 13.97 -30.83
N GLU A 480 18.62 14.42 -31.31
CA GLU A 480 19.89 14.13 -30.66
C GLU A 480 19.95 14.83 -29.27
N PRO A 481 20.61 14.23 -28.27
CA PRO A 481 20.82 14.86 -26.96
C PRO A 481 21.41 16.26 -27.08
N THR A 482 20.73 17.27 -26.55
CA THR A 482 21.16 18.67 -26.68
C THR A 482 22.19 19.08 -25.63
N HIS A 483 22.20 18.37 -24.50
CA HIS A 483 23.05 18.62 -23.35
C HIS A 483 24.18 17.61 -23.21
N GLY A 484 24.34 16.69 -24.17
CA GLY A 484 25.34 15.62 -24.15
C GLY A 484 24.75 14.27 -23.72
N ASP A 485 25.53 13.22 -23.89
CA ASP A 485 25.12 11.85 -23.55
C ASP A 485 25.47 11.55 -22.10
N TRP A 486 24.46 11.32 -21.26
CA TRP A 486 24.66 10.95 -19.86
C TRP A 486 25.44 9.66 -19.68
N SER A 487 25.39 8.72 -20.64
CA SER A 487 26.19 7.50 -20.62
C SER A 487 27.70 7.78 -20.72
N THR A 488 28.07 8.95 -21.22
CA THR A 488 29.46 9.44 -21.31
C THR A 488 29.82 10.49 -20.26
N MET A 489 28.86 10.88 -19.40
CA MET A 489 28.98 11.92 -18.35
C MET A 489 29.50 13.29 -18.83
N ARG A 490 29.45 13.59 -20.13
CA ARG A 490 29.83 14.89 -20.69
C ARG A 490 28.61 15.75 -20.90
N LEU A 491 28.27 16.57 -19.91
CA LEU A 491 27.07 17.39 -19.93
C LEU A 491 27.40 18.88 -19.98
N ASP A 492 26.80 19.59 -20.93
CA ASP A 492 26.96 21.04 -21.05
C ASP A 492 25.86 21.76 -20.27
N SER A 493 26.10 21.97 -18.97
CA SER A 493 25.14 22.58 -18.03
C SER A 493 24.90 24.08 -18.24
N ARG A 494 25.51 24.69 -19.27
CA ARG A 494 25.35 26.12 -19.60
C ARG A 494 24.23 26.40 -20.60
N LYS A 495 23.66 25.37 -21.22
CA LYS A 495 22.51 25.51 -22.13
C LYS A 495 21.19 25.56 -21.34
N PRO A 496 20.19 26.33 -21.81
CA PRO A 496 18.87 26.33 -21.21
C PRO A 496 18.21 24.95 -21.42
N TRP A 497 17.56 24.48 -20.36
CA TRP A 497 16.78 23.24 -20.40
C TRP A 497 15.68 23.30 -21.47
N VAL A 498 15.47 22.19 -22.18
CA VAL A 498 14.38 22.04 -23.16
C VAL A 498 13.58 20.78 -22.81
N ALA A 499 12.25 20.86 -22.75
CA ALA A 499 11.43 19.67 -22.54
C ALA A 499 11.57 18.69 -23.72
N CYS A 500 11.55 17.38 -23.51
CA CYS A 500 11.62 16.39 -24.61
C CYS A 500 10.55 16.65 -25.68
N GLY A 501 9.34 17.09 -25.27
CA GLY A 501 8.27 17.46 -26.20
C GLY A 501 8.53 18.75 -26.98
N GLU A 502 9.35 19.67 -26.46
CA GLU A 502 9.78 20.89 -27.18
C GLU A 502 10.93 20.57 -28.13
N ALA A 503 11.91 19.77 -27.71
CA ALA A 503 12.99 19.28 -28.58
C ALA A 503 12.46 18.47 -29.77
N LEU A 504 11.40 17.68 -29.55
CA LEU A 504 10.68 16.98 -30.63
C LEU A 504 10.00 17.98 -31.59
N ARG A 505 9.32 19.02 -31.07
CA ARG A 505 8.63 20.03 -31.89
C ARG A 505 9.58 20.87 -32.73
N GLU A 506 10.69 21.32 -32.15
CA GLU A 506 11.72 22.10 -32.85
C GLU A 506 12.36 21.31 -34.00
N ARG A 507 12.51 19.99 -33.85
CA ARG A 507 13.12 19.12 -34.87
C ARG A 507 12.15 18.71 -35.98
N LEU A 508 10.85 18.64 -35.68
CA LEU A 508 9.82 18.26 -36.63
C LEU A 508 9.34 19.43 -37.52
N GLY A 509 9.88 20.64 -37.31
CA GLY A 509 9.60 21.84 -38.10
C GLY A 509 8.54 22.73 -37.47
N ASP A 510 8.86 24.02 -37.36
CA ASP A 510 8.08 25.05 -36.66
C ASP A 510 6.90 25.61 -37.48
N ASP A 511 6.43 24.86 -38.49
CA ASP A 511 5.23 25.23 -39.21
C ASP A 511 4.02 24.90 -38.34
N SER A 512 3.68 25.83 -37.44
CA SER A 512 2.56 25.76 -36.49
C SER A 512 1.19 25.46 -37.12
N SER A 513 1.10 25.48 -38.46
CA SER A 513 -0.06 25.04 -39.24
C SER A 513 -0.18 23.51 -39.37
N MET A 514 0.90 22.75 -39.16
CA MET A 514 0.93 21.29 -39.25
C MET A 514 0.50 20.57 -37.98
N TRP A 515 0.40 21.22 -36.81
CA TRP A 515 0.07 20.55 -35.55
C TRP A 515 -1.35 20.89 -35.09
N GLY A 516 -2.26 19.91 -35.18
CA GLY A 516 -3.67 20.03 -34.79
C GLY A 516 -3.90 20.15 -33.28
N ARG A 517 -5.15 20.43 -32.89
CA ARG A 517 -5.55 20.61 -31.48
C ARG A 517 -5.31 19.34 -30.66
N HIS A 518 -4.80 19.51 -29.42
CA HIS A 518 -4.66 18.44 -28.44
C HIS A 518 -5.97 17.72 -28.17
N VAL A 519 -5.99 16.40 -28.37
CA VAL A 519 -7.14 15.53 -28.05
C VAL A 519 -6.91 14.88 -26.69
N ARG A 520 -7.90 15.00 -25.78
CA ARG A 520 -7.87 14.34 -24.47
C ARG A 520 -8.80 13.13 -24.48
N LEU A 521 -8.23 11.95 -24.26
CA LEU A 521 -8.99 10.72 -24.02
C LEU A 521 -9.57 10.76 -22.60
N ARG A 522 -10.84 10.44 -22.44
CA ARG A 522 -11.56 10.43 -21.16
C ARG A 522 -12.25 9.08 -21.01
N LYS A 523 -12.13 8.45 -19.84
CA LYS A 523 -12.84 7.18 -19.56
C LYS A 523 -14.36 7.38 -19.68
N PRO A 524 -15.10 6.43 -20.28
CA PRO A 524 -16.56 6.41 -20.22
C PRO A 524 -17.03 6.39 -18.75
N GLY A 525 -17.95 7.28 -18.36
CA GLY A 525 -18.63 7.22 -17.06
C GLY A 525 -18.07 8.07 -15.89
N SER A 526 -17.14 9.00 -16.11
CA SER A 526 -16.64 9.87 -15.02
C SER A 526 -17.51 11.15 -14.82
N PRO A 527 -17.94 11.50 -13.58
CA PRO A 527 -18.79 12.68 -13.34
C PRO A 527 -18.05 14.01 -13.60
N LYS A 528 -18.79 15.03 -14.07
CA LYS A 528 -18.28 16.38 -14.32
C LYS A 528 -17.92 17.11 -13.02
N ALA A 529 -16.65 17.43 -12.79
CA ALA A 529 -16.26 18.45 -11.82
C ALA A 529 -16.67 19.84 -12.34
N GLY A 530 -17.54 20.52 -11.58
CA GLY A 530 -18.22 21.75 -11.96
C GLY A 530 -17.29 22.92 -12.28
N THR A 531 -17.55 23.58 -13.40
CA THR A 531 -17.09 24.94 -13.70
C THR A 531 -18.07 25.92 -13.04
N LYS A 532 -17.56 26.79 -12.16
CA LYS A 532 -18.31 27.94 -11.65
C LYS A 532 -18.65 28.86 -12.83
N HIS A 533 -19.91 28.86 -13.28
CA HIS A 533 -20.43 29.93 -14.15
C HIS A 533 -21.04 31.03 -13.29
N ARG A 534 -20.52 32.24 -13.46
CA ARG A 534 -21.10 33.50 -12.96
C ARG A 534 -22.30 33.84 -13.84
N ALA A 535 -23.36 34.32 -13.20
CA ALA A 535 -24.70 34.51 -13.74
C ALA A 535 -24.80 35.51 -14.91
N SER A 536 -25.67 35.18 -15.87
CA SER A 536 -26.73 36.07 -16.37
C SER A 536 -27.87 35.22 -16.98
N SER A 537 -29.10 35.55 -16.60
CA SER A 537 -30.37 35.03 -17.15
C SER A 537 -31.11 36.19 -17.84
N PRO A 538 -32.32 36.07 -18.44
CA PRO A 538 -33.16 34.89 -18.72
C PRO A 538 -33.85 34.88 -20.12
N SER A 539 -34.26 33.72 -20.64
CA SER A 539 -35.57 33.54 -21.32
C SER A 539 -35.91 32.04 -21.48
N ARG A 540 -37.23 31.77 -21.62
CA ARG A 540 -38.03 30.63 -21.14
C ARG A 540 -37.94 29.26 -21.90
N PRO A 541 -38.48 28.17 -21.30
CA PRO A 541 -38.64 26.77 -21.83
C PRO A 541 -39.98 26.62 -22.62
N PRO A 542 -40.47 25.44 -23.14
CA PRO A 542 -40.19 23.99 -22.89
C PRO A 542 -39.94 23.19 -24.22
N SER A 543 -39.76 21.87 -24.36
CA SER A 543 -40.17 20.67 -23.61
C SER A 543 -39.32 19.44 -24.02
N MET A 544 -39.33 18.42 -23.17
CA MET A 544 -38.67 17.11 -23.24
C MET A 544 -38.94 16.28 -24.51
N LEU A 545 -37.88 15.70 -25.08
CA LEU A 545 -37.75 14.27 -25.41
C LEU A 545 -36.25 13.92 -25.38
N ASP A 546 -35.94 12.81 -24.72
CA ASP A 546 -34.62 12.22 -24.48
C ASP A 546 -33.90 11.77 -25.76
N GLU A 547 -32.58 12.04 -25.86
CA GLU A 547 -31.46 11.08 -26.03
C GLU A 547 -30.12 11.75 -26.50
N PRO A 548 -28.94 11.11 -26.29
CA PRO A 548 -27.78 11.74 -25.66
C PRO A 548 -26.74 12.38 -26.60
N SER A 549 -25.93 13.24 -25.97
CA SER A 549 -24.87 14.09 -26.50
C SER A 549 -23.80 13.40 -27.34
N HIS A 550 -23.78 13.69 -28.64
CA HIS A 550 -22.58 13.72 -29.48
C HIS A 550 -22.03 15.14 -29.58
N VAL A 551 -20.93 15.47 -28.90
CA VAL A 551 -20.05 16.57 -29.35
C VAL A 551 -18.58 16.26 -29.00
N ILE A 552 -17.87 15.64 -29.95
CA ILE A 552 -16.51 16.05 -30.31
C ILE A 552 -16.71 17.14 -31.37
N SER A 553 -16.40 18.41 -31.08
CA SER A 553 -16.42 19.43 -32.13
C SER A 553 -15.10 19.41 -32.89
N ALA A 554 -14.99 18.48 -33.84
CA ALA A 554 -14.02 18.60 -34.91
C ALA A 554 -14.65 19.48 -36.01
N GLY A 555 -14.21 20.74 -36.10
CA GLY A 555 -14.40 21.50 -37.34
C GLY A 555 -13.47 20.92 -38.41
N ALA A 556 -14.04 20.48 -39.53
CA ALA A 556 -13.29 20.03 -40.71
C ALA A 556 -12.79 21.24 -41.55
N PRO A 557 -11.90 21.05 -42.55
CA PRO A 557 -10.74 20.16 -42.63
C PRO A 557 -9.45 20.98 -42.83
N GLY A 558 -8.38 20.60 -42.13
CA GLY A 558 -7.02 20.99 -42.47
C GLY A 558 -6.14 19.78 -42.17
N ASN A 559 -5.52 19.20 -43.20
CA ASN A 559 -4.66 18.02 -43.06
C ASN A 559 -3.43 18.40 -42.22
N GLY A 560 -3.52 18.21 -40.91
CA GLY A 560 -2.46 18.48 -39.93
C GLY A 560 -2.35 17.35 -38.90
N ALA A 561 -1.12 17.13 -38.41
CA ALA A 561 -0.71 16.11 -37.46
C ALA A 561 -1.51 16.11 -36.15
N ALA A 562 -1.71 14.93 -35.57
CA ALA A 562 -2.43 14.75 -34.30
C ALA A 562 -1.46 14.45 -33.14
N VAL A 563 -1.61 15.18 -32.02
CA VAL A 563 -0.81 14.96 -30.80
C VAL A 563 -1.71 14.49 -29.66
N LEU A 564 -1.47 13.26 -29.21
CA LEU A 564 -2.17 12.65 -28.08
C LEU A 564 -1.27 12.65 -26.85
N GLN A 565 -1.68 13.37 -25.80
CA GLN A 565 -0.96 13.45 -24.53
C GLN A 565 -1.91 13.33 -23.34
N THR A 566 -1.54 12.51 -22.36
CA THR A 566 -2.13 12.54 -21.03
C THR A 566 -1.29 13.44 -20.12
N HIS A 567 -1.80 14.64 -19.82
CA HIS A 567 -1.22 15.50 -18.79
C HIS A 567 -1.84 15.22 -17.42
N PRO A 568 -1.10 14.73 -16.43
CA PRO A 568 -1.36 15.11 -15.05
C PRO A 568 -0.84 16.55 -14.90
N ARG A 569 -1.69 17.49 -14.52
CA ARG A 569 -1.18 18.80 -14.06
C ARG A 569 -0.37 18.56 -12.79
N HIS A 570 0.95 18.47 -12.90
CA HIS A 570 1.82 18.74 -11.75
C HIS A 570 2.10 20.25 -11.74
N MET A 571 1.65 20.94 -10.71
CA MET A 571 2.29 22.21 -10.34
C MET A 571 3.74 21.91 -9.94
N PRO A 572 4.72 22.80 -10.24
CA PRO A 572 6.01 22.73 -9.59
C PRO A 572 5.80 22.76 -8.07
N SER A 573 6.35 21.78 -7.36
CA SER A 573 6.34 21.75 -5.91
C SER A 573 7.03 23.00 -5.38
N ARG A 574 6.50 23.59 -4.30
CA ARG A 574 6.93 24.84 -3.63
C ARG A 574 8.35 24.83 -3.03
N VAL A 575 9.27 24.02 -3.53
CA VAL A 575 10.69 24.00 -3.11
C VAL A 575 11.53 24.69 -4.19
N ASP A 576 11.18 25.94 -4.50
CA ASP A 576 11.98 26.81 -5.36
C ASP A 576 12.37 28.04 -4.54
N ARG A 577 13.59 28.01 -3.97
CA ARG A 577 14.56 29.13 -3.92
C ARG A 577 15.90 28.67 -3.32
N PRO A 578 17.01 29.31 -3.71
CA PRO A 578 18.24 28.64 -4.10
C PRO A 578 19.16 28.41 -2.91
N ALA A 579 19.77 27.22 -2.82
CA ALA A 579 20.99 27.09 -2.06
C ALA A 579 22.09 27.81 -2.86
N ASN A 580 22.50 28.95 -2.33
CA ASN A 580 23.72 29.64 -2.70
C ASN A 580 24.90 28.64 -2.70
N THR A 581 25.63 28.67 -3.82
CA THR A 581 27.06 28.39 -3.97
C THR A 581 27.81 27.96 -2.69
N VAL A 582 28.28 26.72 -2.67
CA VAL A 582 29.58 26.38 -2.07
C VAL A 582 30.43 25.70 -3.13
N THR A 583 31.46 26.43 -3.51
CA THR A 583 32.47 26.07 -4.50
C THR A 583 33.45 25.06 -3.92
N ALA A 584 33.70 23.97 -4.62
CA ALA A 584 34.99 23.28 -4.59
C ALA A 584 35.21 22.55 -5.92
N MET A 585 35.78 23.23 -6.91
CA MET A 585 36.58 22.55 -7.91
C MET A 585 38.02 22.49 -7.41
N LYS A 586 38.60 21.28 -7.37
CA LYS A 586 39.91 20.97 -8.00
C LYS A 586 40.31 19.51 -7.75
N GLY A 587 40.45 18.78 -8.85
CA GLY A 587 41.67 17.99 -9.12
C GLY A 587 41.77 16.57 -8.59
N GLY A 588 41.60 15.60 -9.49
CA GLY A 588 42.65 14.63 -9.82
C GLY A 588 42.89 13.43 -8.91
N GLY A 589 43.00 12.26 -9.55
CA GLY A 589 43.91 11.20 -9.12
C GLY A 589 43.28 10.03 -8.37
N ALA A 590 43.39 8.86 -8.98
CA ALA A 590 43.17 7.56 -8.34
C ALA A 590 44.06 7.35 -7.11
N LYS A 591 43.55 6.64 -6.09
CA LYS A 591 44.16 5.50 -5.37
C LYS A 591 43.76 5.46 -3.88
N GLN A 592 43.67 4.20 -3.42
CA GLN A 592 43.82 3.72 -2.04
C GLN A 592 42.62 3.99 -1.11
N CYS A 593 41.97 2.89 -0.68
CA CYS A 593 42.08 2.29 0.66
C CYS A 593 41.17 3.07 1.64
N VAL A 594 40.42 2.51 2.58
CA VAL A 594 40.34 1.26 3.32
C VAL A 594 39.26 1.59 4.39
N ASP A 595 38.53 0.59 4.86
CA ASP A 595 37.64 0.60 6.04
C ASP A 595 36.52 1.66 6.12
N LEU A 596 35.29 1.18 5.92
CA LEU A 596 34.13 1.43 6.81
C LEU A 596 33.13 0.27 6.69
#